data_AF-A0A953GUL0-F1
#
_entry.id   AF-A0A953GUL0-F1
#
_cell.length_a   1.000
_cell.length_b   1.000
_cell.length_c   1.000
_cell.angle_alpha   90.00
_cell.angle_beta   90.00
_cell.angle_gamma   90.00
#
_symmetry.space_group_name_H-M   'P 1'
#
loop_
_entity.id
_entity.type
_entity.pdbx_description
1 polymer ?
#
loop_
_entity_poly.entity_id
_entity_poly.type
_entity_poly.pdbx_seq_one_letter_code
_entity_poly.pdbx_strand_id
1 'polypeptide(L)'
;MASQQPLPGSRPPVSAVPVGRAAPVRPHTAPPEKPLLLGDVSFVLIGLTGVLVIALAMACAVLLGALQGVDINLVWFATRGTGIAAYLLMVGVMIYGILLSARASNGELPAPVSYAMHDYLTWLSLIFTAVHVFVLLLDQHVGYSLAQLLIPGTSAYQPLWIGVGQVGTYVFLAVTLSLYVKKLIGQRTWRIIHYLSYLSFLMVLAHSLFAGSDTTSLVMQIVYAVSAIAVTGLTVYRVLYAIVTRGRRRVA
;
A
#
# COMPACT_ATOMS: atom_id res chain seq x y z
N MET A 1 -23.03 83.63 44.49
CA MET A 1 -23.27 83.01 43.16
C MET A 1 -22.37 81.79 43.06
N ALA A 2 -22.91 80.60 43.29
CA ALA A 2 -22.15 79.35 43.31
C ALA A 2 -22.33 78.60 41.98
N SER A 3 -21.22 78.29 41.32
CA SER A 3 -21.13 77.52 40.09
C SER A 3 -21.26 76.02 40.37
N GLN A 4 -22.23 75.35 39.74
CA GLN A 4 -22.35 73.89 39.79
C GLN A 4 -21.56 73.25 38.65
N GLN A 5 -20.64 72.36 38.97
CA GLN A 5 -19.96 71.47 38.01
C GLN A 5 -20.81 70.22 37.72
N PRO A 6 -20.80 69.65 36.51
CA PRO A 6 -21.50 68.40 36.21
C PRO A 6 -20.69 67.16 36.65
N LEU A 7 -21.40 66.15 37.16
CA LEU A 7 -20.85 64.86 37.58
C LEU A 7 -20.38 64.00 36.38
N PRO A 8 -19.25 63.26 36.50
CA PRO A 8 -18.80 62.34 35.47
C PRO A 8 -19.49 60.97 35.62
N GLY A 9 -20.25 60.50 34.62
CA GLY A 9 -20.80 59.14 34.73
C GLY A 9 -21.76 58.56 33.69
N SER A 10 -22.19 59.24 32.62
CA SER A 10 -23.12 58.62 31.66
C SER A 10 -22.43 58.27 30.34
N ARG A 11 -22.08 56.98 30.16
CA ARG A 11 -21.74 56.44 28.83
C ARG A 11 -23.00 56.42 27.95
N PRO A 12 -22.90 56.79 26.66
CA PRO A 12 -24.05 56.72 25.75
C PRO A 12 -24.48 55.26 25.52
N PRO A 13 -25.78 55.02 25.25
CA PRO A 13 -26.28 53.67 24.99
C PRO A 13 -25.68 53.11 23.69
N VAL A 14 -25.14 51.90 23.78
CA VAL A 14 -24.64 51.15 22.63
C VAL A 14 -25.83 50.76 21.76
N SER A 15 -25.86 51.24 20.52
CA SER A 15 -26.87 50.85 19.54
C SER A 15 -26.79 49.34 19.28
N ALA A 16 -27.87 48.61 19.57
CA ALA A 16 -27.96 47.19 19.28
C ALA A 16 -27.86 46.96 17.77
N VAL A 17 -26.82 46.24 17.34
CA VAL A 17 -26.68 45.76 15.96
C VAL A 17 -27.83 44.78 15.70
N PRO A 18 -28.61 44.93 14.61
CA PRO A 18 -29.66 43.97 14.29
C PRO A 18 -29.01 42.62 13.97
N VAL A 19 -29.30 41.60 14.78
CA VAL A 19 -28.89 40.22 14.51
C VAL A 19 -29.69 39.75 13.30
N GLY A 20 -29.08 39.82 12.12
CA GLY A 20 -29.64 39.27 10.89
C GLY A 20 -29.95 37.80 11.10
N ARG A 21 -31.20 37.42 10.80
CA ARG A 21 -31.70 36.04 10.90
C ARG A 21 -30.78 35.15 10.06
N ALA A 22 -30.03 34.26 10.70
CA ALA A 22 -29.14 33.34 10.00
C ALA A 22 -29.93 32.56 8.94
N ALA A 23 -29.44 32.57 7.70
CA ALA A 23 -30.04 31.81 6.62
C ALA A 23 -30.10 30.32 7.00
N PRO A 24 -31.18 29.59 6.67
CA PRO A 24 -31.29 28.18 6.99
C PRO A 24 -30.14 27.41 6.32
N VAL A 25 -29.35 26.73 7.15
CA VAL A 25 -28.28 25.83 6.70
C VAL A 25 -28.95 24.73 5.89
N ARG A 26 -28.70 24.69 4.57
CA ARG A 26 -29.19 23.61 3.72
C ARG A 26 -28.60 22.30 4.24
N PRO A 27 -29.39 21.22 4.41
CA PRO A 27 -28.84 19.92 4.74
C PRO A 27 -27.83 19.54 3.65
N HIS A 28 -26.59 19.28 4.04
CA HIS A 28 -25.62 18.66 3.16
C HIS A 28 -26.16 17.28 2.80
N THR A 29 -26.80 17.14 1.64
CA THR A 29 -27.12 15.84 1.08
C THR A 29 -25.80 15.13 0.84
N ALA A 30 -25.60 14.00 1.52
CA ALA A 30 -24.42 13.18 1.30
C ALA A 30 -24.36 12.83 -0.20
N PRO A 31 -23.20 13.02 -0.86
CA PRO A 31 -23.07 12.65 -2.26
C PRO A 31 -23.42 11.17 -2.43
N PRO A 32 -24.05 10.79 -3.56
CA PRO A 32 -24.44 9.41 -3.79
C PRO A 32 -23.21 8.50 -3.66
N GLU A 33 -23.30 7.53 -2.76
CA GLU A 33 -22.25 6.54 -2.55
C GLU A 33 -22.16 5.72 -3.85
N LYS A 34 -21.10 5.93 -4.64
CA LYS A 34 -20.87 5.07 -5.80
C LYS A 34 -20.75 3.62 -5.28
N PRO A 35 -21.44 2.65 -5.90
CA PRO A 35 -21.34 1.27 -5.47
C PRO A 35 -19.87 0.84 -5.52
N LEU A 36 -19.38 0.37 -4.37
CA LEU A 36 -18.01 -0.04 -4.09
C LEU A 36 -17.39 -0.90 -5.22
N LEU A 37 -18.22 -1.74 -5.83
CA LEU A 37 -17.87 -2.65 -6.94
C LEU A 37 -17.40 -1.97 -8.23
N LEU A 38 -17.86 -0.76 -8.58
CA LEU A 38 -17.51 -0.15 -9.88
C LEU A 38 -16.06 0.36 -9.92
N GLY A 39 -15.53 0.79 -8.76
CA GLY A 39 -14.12 1.19 -8.62
C GLY A 39 -13.20 -0.03 -8.63
N ASP A 40 -13.56 -1.05 -7.86
CA ASP A 40 -12.75 -2.26 -7.68
C ASP A 40 -12.58 -3.04 -9.00
N VAL A 41 -13.66 -3.19 -9.80
CA VAL A 41 -13.58 -3.86 -11.11
C VAL A 41 -12.69 -3.09 -12.09
N SER A 42 -12.70 -1.75 -12.05
CA SER A 42 -11.86 -0.92 -12.92
C SER A 42 -10.36 -1.12 -12.62
N PHE A 43 -9.98 -1.22 -11.35
CA PHE A 43 -8.58 -1.49 -10.98
C PHE A 43 -8.14 -2.91 -11.29
N VAL A 44 -9.04 -3.89 -11.15
CA VAL A 44 -8.78 -5.27 -11.60
C VAL A 44 -8.55 -5.29 -13.11
N LEU A 45 -9.36 -4.59 -13.91
CA LEU A 45 -9.16 -4.51 -15.36
C LEU A 45 -7.85 -3.82 -15.75
N ILE A 46 -7.47 -2.72 -15.08
CA ILE A 46 -6.18 -2.04 -15.31
C ILE A 46 -5.02 -2.95 -14.90
N GLY A 47 -5.15 -3.65 -13.77
CA GLY A 47 -4.15 -4.61 -13.30
C GLY A 47 -3.98 -5.78 -14.26
N LEU A 48 -5.08 -6.31 -14.79
CA LEU A 48 -5.09 -7.29 -15.87
C LEU A 48 -4.43 -6.75 -17.14
N THR A 49 -4.53 -5.44 -17.42
CA THR A 49 -3.80 -4.83 -18.53
C THR A 49 -2.29 -4.82 -18.27
N GLY A 50 -1.86 -4.51 -17.04
CA GLY A 50 -0.44 -4.61 -16.64
C GLY A 50 0.10 -6.04 -16.74
N VAL A 51 -0.68 -7.02 -16.30
CA VAL A 51 -0.37 -8.46 -16.47
C VAL A 51 -0.28 -8.83 -17.94
N LEU A 52 -1.23 -8.37 -18.77
CA LEU A 52 -1.22 -8.63 -20.21
C LEU A 52 0.02 -8.04 -20.89
N VAL A 53 0.41 -6.81 -20.55
CA VAL A 53 1.63 -6.18 -21.09
C VAL A 53 2.87 -6.99 -20.72
N ILE A 54 2.98 -7.44 -19.46
CA ILE A 54 4.12 -8.24 -19.03
C ILE A 54 4.10 -9.62 -19.69
N ALA A 55 2.94 -10.26 -19.83
CA ALA A 55 2.79 -11.52 -20.55
C ALA A 55 3.18 -11.40 -22.03
N LEU A 56 2.79 -10.32 -22.70
CA LEU A 56 3.18 -10.03 -24.09
C LEU A 56 4.69 -9.78 -24.22
N ALA A 57 5.29 -9.04 -23.28
CA ALA A 57 6.73 -8.82 -23.25
C ALA A 57 7.52 -10.14 -23.07
N MET A 58 7.04 -11.01 -22.17
CA MET A 58 7.61 -12.34 -21.97
C MET A 58 7.46 -13.23 -23.20
N ALA A 59 6.27 -13.26 -23.81
CA ALA A 59 6.02 -14.01 -25.04
C ALA A 59 6.91 -13.54 -26.20
N CYS A 60 7.11 -12.22 -26.32
CA CYS A 60 8.01 -11.63 -27.31
C CYS A 60 9.48 -12.05 -27.08
N ALA A 61 9.96 -11.99 -25.84
CA ALA A 61 11.32 -12.41 -25.48
C ALA A 61 11.58 -13.88 -25.84
N VAL A 62 10.57 -14.73 -25.65
CA VAL A 62 10.65 -16.17 -25.94
C VAL A 62 10.63 -16.43 -27.43
N LEU A 63 9.76 -15.74 -28.18
CA LEU A 63 9.74 -15.82 -29.64
C LEU A 63 11.09 -15.38 -30.21
N LEU A 64 11.66 -14.29 -29.71
CA LEU A 64 12.99 -13.80 -30.11
C LEU A 64 14.10 -14.82 -29.81
N GLY A 65 14.12 -15.44 -28.64
CA GLY A 65 15.12 -16.47 -28.34
C GLY A 65 14.94 -17.75 -29.15
N ALA A 66 13.70 -18.16 -29.42
CA ALA A 66 13.43 -19.28 -30.32
C ALA A 66 13.93 -19.00 -31.75
N LEU A 67 13.74 -17.77 -32.25
CA LEU A 67 14.30 -17.32 -33.54
C LEU A 67 15.84 -17.33 -33.55
N GLN A 68 16.48 -17.24 -32.38
CA GLN A 68 17.93 -17.31 -32.22
C GLN A 68 18.45 -18.73 -31.91
N GLY A 69 17.58 -19.75 -31.87
CA GLY A 69 17.95 -21.12 -31.51
C GLY A 69 18.36 -21.28 -30.04
N VAL A 70 17.92 -20.39 -29.16
CA VAL A 70 18.14 -20.46 -27.72
C VAL A 70 16.96 -21.19 -27.08
N ASP A 71 17.23 -22.32 -26.42
CA ASP A 71 16.23 -23.01 -25.60
C ASP A 71 15.93 -22.19 -24.34
N ILE A 72 14.83 -21.43 -24.39
CA ILE A 72 14.35 -20.64 -23.26
C ILE A 72 13.42 -21.49 -22.40
N ASN A 73 13.81 -21.76 -21.15
CA ASN A 73 12.91 -22.33 -20.16
C ASN A 73 11.90 -21.25 -19.69
N LEU A 74 10.77 -21.20 -20.40
CA LEU A 74 9.65 -20.28 -20.15
C LEU A 74 9.22 -20.23 -18.69
N VAL A 75 9.03 -21.40 -18.07
CA VAL A 75 8.53 -21.51 -16.69
C VAL A 75 9.55 -20.96 -15.70
N TRP A 76 10.84 -21.21 -15.95
CA TRP A 76 11.93 -20.67 -15.14
C TRP A 76 11.99 -19.14 -15.19
N PHE A 77 11.90 -18.55 -16.39
CA PHE A 77 11.88 -17.08 -16.55
C PHE A 77 10.60 -16.47 -15.97
N ALA A 78 9.46 -17.12 -16.18
CA ALA A 78 8.17 -16.68 -15.64
C ALA A 78 8.16 -16.69 -14.11
N THR A 79 8.66 -17.76 -13.49
CA THR A 79 8.74 -17.88 -12.02
C THR A 79 9.56 -16.74 -11.43
N ARG A 80 10.76 -16.49 -11.97
CA ARG A 80 11.66 -15.42 -11.49
C ARG A 80 11.10 -14.03 -11.76
N GLY A 81 10.66 -13.76 -12.99
CA GLY A 81 10.15 -12.45 -13.38
C GLY A 81 8.91 -12.03 -12.60
N THR A 82 7.96 -12.95 -12.41
CA THR A 82 6.72 -12.68 -11.65
C THR A 82 7.00 -12.50 -10.16
N GLY A 83 7.94 -13.26 -9.59
CA GLY A 83 8.36 -13.09 -8.18
C GLY A 83 9.04 -11.74 -7.93
N ILE A 84 9.96 -11.34 -8.81
CA ILE A 84 10.62 -10.01 -8.74
C ILE A 84 9.60 -8.89 -8.92
N ALA A 85 8.69 -9.02 -9.89
CA ALA A 85 7.63 -8.03 -10.10
C ALA A 85 6.71 -7.90 -8.88
N ALA A 86 6.26 -9.02 -8.30
CA ALA A 86 5.45 -9.03 -7.08
C ALA A 86 6.17 -8.31 -5.92
N TYR A 87 7.46 -8.60 -5.73
CA TYR A 87 8.31 -7.95 -4.74
C TYR A 87 8.40 -6.44 -4.94
N LEU A 88 8.76 -5.99 -6.14
CA LEU A 88 8.91 -4.55 -6.45
C LEU A 88 7.59 -3.79 -6.31
N LEU A 89 6.48 -4.41 -6.70
CA LEU A 89 5.14 -3.84 -6.50
C LEU A 89 4.82 -3.70 -5.01
N MET A 90 5.13 -4.71 -4.18
CA MET A 90 4.97 -4.64 -2.72
C MET A 90 5.84 -3.52 -2.11
N VAL A 91 7.09 -3.36 -2.56
CA VAL A 91 7.93 -2.21 -2.17
C VAL A 91 7.26 -0.89 -2.53
N GLY A 92 6.70 -0.80 -3.75
CA GLY A 92 5.92 0.35 -4.20
C GLY A 92 4.71 0.63 -3.31
N VAL A 93 3.95 -0.39 -2.93
CA VAL A 93 2.82 -0.30 -1.98
C VAL A 93 3.28 0.29 -0.65
N MET A 94 4.40 -0.20 -0.10
CA MET A 94 4.96 0.27 1.18
C MET A 94 5.41 1.73 1.10
N ILE A 95 6.22 2.09 0.11
CA ILE A 95 6.72 3.46 -0.09
C ILE A 95 5.54 4.41 -0.27
N TYR A 96 4.61 4.07 -1.16
CA TYR A 96 3.46 4.92 -1.45
C TYR A 96 2.54 5.08 -0.23
N GLY A 97 2.30 4.00 0.52
CA GLY A 97 1.51 4.04 1.76
C GLY A 97 2.13 4.94 2.83
N ILE A 98 3.46 4.91 2.99
CA ILE A 98 4.17 5.80 3.93
C ILE A 98 4.04 7.26 3.49
N LEU A 99 4.27 7.56 2.21
CA LEU A 99 4.16 8.92 1.65
C LEU A 99 2.73 9.46 1.75
N LEU A 100 1.73 8.61 1.47
CA LEU A 100 0.32 8.95 1.62
C LEU A 100 0.00 9.33 3.06
N SER A 101 0.51 8.57 4.04
CA SER A 101 0.30 8.88 5.45
C SER A 101 0.91 10.22 5.88
N ALA A 102 2.02 10.64 5.27
CA ALA A 102 2.69 11.91 5.54
C ALA A 102 1.98 13.10 4.87
N ARG A 103 1.51 12.96 3.63
CA ARG A 103 0.73 14.01 2.96
C ARG A 103 -0.66 14.16 3.56
N ALA A 104 -1.29 13.06 3.98
CA ALA A 104 -2.57 13.09 4.69
C ALA A 104 -2.47 13.81 6.05
N SER A 105 -1.30 13.81 6.71
CA SER A 105 -1.10 14.63 7.92
C SER A 105 -0.92 16.13 7.65
N ASN A 106 -0.56 16.51 6.42
CA ASN A 106 -0.25 17.88 6.04
C ASN A 106 -1.38 18.58 5.24
N GLY A 107 -2.38 17.83 4.77
CA GLY A 107 -3.55 18.38 4.07
C GLY A 107 -3.33 18.73 2.59
N GLU A 108 -2.22 18.30 1.99
CA GLU A 108 -1.72 18.78 0.70
C GLU A 108 -2.25 18.03 -0.55
N LEU A 109 -3.09 16.99 -0.38
CA LEU A 109 -3.60 16.20 -1.52
C LEU A 109 -5.11 15.92 -1.47
N PRO A 110 -5.79 15.90 -2.63
CA PRO A 110 -7.13 15.31 -2.74
C PRO A 110 -7.06 13.82 -2.39
N ALA A 111 -7.54 13.48 -1.20
CA ALA A 111 -7.55 12.12 -0.66
C ALA A 111 -7.97 11.02 -1.66
N PRO A 112 -9.00 11.18 -2.52
CA PRO A 112 -9.50 10.09 -3.35
C PRO A 112 -8.49 9.53 -4.36
N VAL A 113 -7.72 10.41 -5.02
CA VAL A 113 -6.78 9.98 -6.07
C VAL A 113 -5.60 9.22 -5.49
N SER A 114 -5.11 9.66 -4.33
CA SER A 114 -3.98 8.98 -3.69
C SER A 114 -4.37 7.63 -3.08
N TYR A 115 -5.58 7.52 -2.51
CA TYR A 115 -6.06 6.20 -2.07
C TYR A 115 -6.22 5.23 -3.24
N ALA A 116 -6.74 5.69 -4.39
CA ALA A 116 -6.87 4.89 -5.60
C ALA A 116 -5.54 4.31 -6.10
N MET A 117 -4.45 5.10 -6.08
CA MET A 117 -3.12 4.61 -6.49
C MET A 117 -2.54 3.57 -5.53
N HIS A 118 -2.71 3.76 -4.22
CA HIS A 118 -2.26 2.78 -3.22
C HIS A 118 -3.02 1.46 -3.38
N ASP A 119 -4.33 1.53 -3.58
CA ASP A 119 -5.19 0.37 -3.78
C ASP A 119 -4.85 -0.37 -5.09
N TYR A 120 -4.65 0.36 -6.18
CA TYR A 120 -4.21 -0.20 -7.46
C TYR A 120 -2.89 -0.97 -7.35
N LEU A 121 -1.86 -0.38 -6.73
CA LEU A 121 -0.58 -1.06 -6.52
C LEU A 121 -0.72 -2.31 -5.65
N THR A 122 -1.62 -2.27 -4.65
CA THR A 122 -1.87 -3.39 -3.74
C THR A 122 -2.47 -4.58 -4.48
N TRP A 123 -3.51 -4.33 -5.27
CA TRP A 123 -4.13 -5.38 -6.09
C TRP A 123 -3.18 -5.92 -7.16
N LEU A 124 -2.42 -5.03 -7.82
CA LEU A 124 -1.43 -5.46 -8.81
C LEU A 124 -0.36 -6.36 -8.19
N SER A 125 0.16 -6.01 -7.00
CA SER A 125 1.12 -6.84 -6.26
C SER A 125 0.54 -8.22 -5.91
N LEU A 126 -0.71 -8.28 -5.44
CA LEU A 126 -1.39 -9.54 -5.14
C LEU A 126 -1.62 -10.40 -6.38
N ILE A 127 -2.00 -9.80 -7.51
CA ILE A 127 -2.18 -10.52 -8.77
C ILE A 127 -0.83 -11.12 -9.23
N PHE A 128 0.25 -10.35 -9.19
CA PHE A 128 1.59 -10.87 -9.53
C PHE A 128 2.05 -11.96 -8.56
N THR A 129 1.71 -11.85 -7.28
CA THR A 129 1.96 -12.89 -6.29
C THR A 129 1.19 -14.17 -6.64
N ALA A 130 -0.08 -14.05 -7.02
CA ALA A 130 -0.89 -15.20 -7.45
C ALA A 130 -0.36 -15.85 -8.72
N VAL A 131 0.07 -15.05 -9.71
CA VAL A 131 0.72 -15.54 -10.93
C VAL A 131 2.03 -16.25 -10.58
N HIS A 132 2.86 -15.69 -9.70
CA HIS A 132 4.10 -16.32 -9.25
C HIS A 132 3.84 -17.70 -8.62
N VAL A 133 2.87 -17.80 -7.70
CA VAL A 133 2.47 -19.07 -7.09
C VAL A 133 1.91 -20.05 -8.12
N PHE A 134 1.10 -19.58 -9.07
CA PHE A 134 0.54 -20.44 -10.10
C PHE A 134 1.62 -21.00 -11.04
N VAL A 135 2.57 -20.18 -11.46
CA VAL A 135 3.67 -20.62 -12.34
C VAL A 135 4.57 -21.65 -11.64
N LEU A 136 4.73 -21.59 -10.31
CA LEU A 136 5.46 -22.61 -9.56
C LEU A 136 4.85 -24.02 -9.67
N LEU A 137 3.53 -24.14 -9.91
CA LEU A 137 2.91 -25.45 -10.19
C LEU A 137 3.35 -26.06 -11.52
N LEU A 138 3.81 -25.22 -12.44
CA LEU A 138 4.28 -25.63 -13.76
C LEU A 138 5.77 -25.98 -13.76
N ASP A 139 6.49 -25.70 -12.67
CA ASP A 139 7.92 -25.95 -12.56
C ASP A 139 8.21 -27.44 -12.34
N GLN A 140 8.72 -28.09 -13.39
CA GLN A 140 9.12 -29.50 -13.35
C GLN A 140 10.46 -29.73 -12.65
N HIS A 141 11.25 -28.69 -12.37
CA HIS A 141 12.54 -28.85 -11.71
C HIS A 141 12.38 -29.16 -10.22
N VAL A 142 11.51 -28.41 -9.53
CA VAL A 142 11.19 -28.67 -8.12
C VAL A 142 9.94 -29.56 -7.99
N GLY A 143 8.96 -29.42 -8.88
CA GLY A 143 7.74 -30.25 -8.88
C GLY A 143 6.81 -29.95 -7.71
N TYR A 144 6.46 -28.68 -7.50
CA TYR A 144 5.58 -28.29 -6.38
C TYR A 144 4.16 -28.86 -6.52
N SER A 145 3.67 -29.47 -5.45
CA SER A 145 2.25 -29.77 -5.28
C SER A 145 1.46 -28.56 -4.76
N LEU A 146 0.14 -28.56 -4.95
CA LEU A 146 -0.73 -27.51 -4.41
C LEU A 146 -0.62 -27.40 -2.87
N ALA A 147 -0.47 -28.53 -2.17
CA ALA A 147 -0.25 -28.54 -0.73
C ALA A 147 1.06 -27.82 -0.35
N GLN A 148 2.14 -28.04 -1.10
CA GLN A 148 3.43 -27.39 -0.86
C GLN A 148 3.40 -25.88 -1.08
N LEU A 149 2.50 -25.39 -1.93
CA LEU A 149 2.32 -23.96 -2.17
C LEU A 149 1.39 -23.29 -1.16
N LEU A 150 0.48 -24.03 -0.53
CA LEU A 150 -0.53 -23.49 0.39
C LEU A 150 -0.27 -23.79 1.87
N ILE A 151 0.66 -24.68 2.21
CA ILE A 151 0.92 -25.08 3.59
C ILE A 151 2.37 -24.76 3.95
N PRO A 152 2.60 -23.76 4.82
CA PRO A 152 3.93 -23.40 5.30
C PRO A 152 4.75 -24.59 5.80
N GLY A 153 5.99 -24.68 5.34
CA GLY A 153 6.97 -25.67 5.81
C GLY A 153 6.88 -27.06 5.18
N THR A 154 5.98 -27.28 4.21
CA THR A 154 5.81 -28.60 3.55
C THR A 154 6.65 -28.78 2.27
N SER A 155 7.28 -27.71 1.78
CA SER A 155 8.21 -27.79 0.64
C SER A 155 9.46 -28.60 0.97
N ALA A 156 9.91 -29.44 0.04
CA ALA A 156 11.21 -30.12 0.15
C ALA A 156 12.39 -29.17 -0.10
N TYR A 157 12.17 -28.09 -0.86
CA TYR A 157 13.16 -27.06 -1.14
C TYR A 157 12.98 -25.87 -0.18
N GLN A 158 14.04 -25.50 0.55
CA GLN A 158 14.08 -24.32 1.45
C GLN A 158 12.79 -24.12 2.30
N PRO A 159 12.33 -25.15 3.06
CA PRO A 159 11.01 -25.15 3.72
C PRO A 159 10.77 -23.93 4.60
N LEU A 160 11.80 -23.47 5.31
CA LEU A 160 11.71 -22.30 6.18
C LEU A 160 11.41 -21.03 5.37
N TRP A 161 12.23 -20.72 4.37
CA TRP A 161 12.13 -19.46 3.64
C TRP A 161 10.93 -19.42 2.69
N ILE A 162 10.51 -20.55 2.14
CA ILE A 162 9.23 -20.66 1.44
C ILE A 162 8.07 -20.47 2.40
N GLY A 163 8.10 -21.11 3.57
CA GLY A 163 7.11 -20.92 4.64
C GLY A 163 6.95 -19.47 5.07
N VAL A 164 8.07 -18.76 5.22
CA VAL A 164 8.08 -17.32 5.52
C VAL A 164 7.41 -16.52 4.40
N GLY A 165 7.67 -16.83 3.14
CA GLY A 165 6.99 -16.21 1.99
C GLY A 165 5.48 -16.43 2.03
N GLN A 166 5.04 -17.68 2.25
CA GLN A 166 3.62 -18.05 2.33
C GLN A 166 2.89 -17.31 3.44
N VAL A 167 3.45 -17.31 4.66
CA VAL A 167 2.86 -16.57 5.79
C VAL A 167 2.88 -15.06 5.50
N GLY A 168 3.95 -14.54 4.90
CA GLY A 168 4.04 -13.14 4.47
C GLY A 168 2.92 -12.75 3.50
N THR A 169 2.61 -13.62 2.52
CA THR A 169 1.49 -13.45 1.59
C THR A 169 0.13 -13.51 2.30
N TYR A 170 -0.06 -14.42 3.26
CA TYR A 170 -1.31 -14.49 4.03
C TYR A 170 -1.54 -13.24 4.88
N VAL A 171 -0.49 -12.73 5.53
CA VAL A 171 -0.55 -11.46 6.26
C VAL A 171 -0.86 -10.32 5.30
N PHE A 172 -0.22 -10.27 4.12
CA PHE A 172 -0.51 -9.25 3.12
C PHE A 172 -1.97 -9.27 2.69
N LEU A 173 -2.49 -10.45 2.35
CA LEU A 173 -3.89 -10.64 1.96
C LEU A 173 -4.84 -10.24 3.09
N ALA A 174 -4.57 -10.66 4.33
CA ALA A 174 -5.39 -10.29 5.49
C ALA A 174 -5.41 -8.77 5.71
N VAL A 175 -4.28 -8.09 5.54
CA VAL A 175 -4.20 -6.63 5.62
C VAL A 175 -5.03 -5.97 4.53
N THR A 176 -4.94 -6.45 3.28
CA THR A 176 -5.74 -5.92 2.16
C THR A 176 -7.24 -6.12 2.40
N LEU A 177 -7.64 -7.33 2.78
CA LEU A 177 -9.04 -7.65 3.03
C LEU A 177 -9.62 -6.93 4.25
N SER A 178 -8.77 -6.53 5.21
CA SER A 178 -9.20 -5.77 6.40
C SER A 178 -9.88 -4.43 6.06
N LEU A 179 -9.58 -3.83 4.90
CA LEU A 179 -10.22 -2.60 4.42
C LEU A 179 -11.73 -2.78 4.24
N TYR A 180 -12.16 -3.93 3.71
CA TYR A 180 -13.56 -4.22 3.39
C TYR A 180 -14.41 -4.45 4.63
N VAL A 181 -13.80 -4.98 5.70
CA VAL A 181 -14.47 -5.20 7.00
C VAL A 181 -14.24 -4.05 7.98
N LYS A 182 -13.55 -2.98 7.57
CA LYS A 182 -13.19 -1.83 8.41
C LYS A 182 -14.39 -1.20 9.13
N LYS A 183 -15.56 -1.13 8.47
CA LYS A 183 -16.80 -0.61 9.08
C LYS A 183 -17.27 -1.47 10.27
N LEU A 184 -16.96 -2.77 10.28
CA LEU A 184 -17.32 -3.71 11.34
C LEU A 184 -16.30 -3.70 12.49
N ILE A 185 -15.01 -3.72 12.17
CA ILE A 185 -13.94 -3.84 13.19
C ILE A 185 -13.51 -2.49 13.80
N GLY A 186 -13.91 -1.38 13.18
CA GLY A 186 -13.59 -0.03 13.61
C GLY A 186 -12.18 0.45 13.21
N GLN A 187 -12.01 1.77 13.19
CA GLN A 187 -10.79 2.44 12.72
C GLN A 187 -9.53 2.08 13.51
N ARG A 188 -9.66 1.85 14.83
CA ARG A 188 -8.53 1.52 15.71
C ARG A 188 -7.98 0.12 15.38
N THR A 189 -8.86 -0.87 15.34
CA THR A 189 -8.51 -2.26 15.03
C THR A 189 -7.95 -2.40 13.63
N TRP A 190 -8.60 -1.78 12.64
CA TRP A 190 -8.10 -1.73 11.27
C TRP A 190 -6.67 -1.18 11.19
N ARG A 191 -6.35 -0.12 11.95
CA ARG A 191 -5.00 0.44 11.97
C ARG A 191 -3.96 -0.51 12.56
N ILE A 192 -4.31 -1.25 13.62
CA ILE A 192 -3.43 -2.26 14.21
C ILE A 192 -3.14 -3.37 13.21
N ILE A 193 -4.18 -3.90 12.56
CA ILE A 193 -4.04 -4.91 11.51
C ILE A 193 -3.19 -4.36 10.37
N HIS A 194 -3.45 -3.13 9.93
CA HIS A 194 -2.70 -2.51 8.84
C HIS A 194 -1.21 -2.37 9.14
N TYR A 195 -0.78 -2.23 10.41
CA TYR A 195 0.64 -2.27 10.77
C TYR A 195 1.32 -3.61 10.52
N LEU A 196 0.56 -4.72 10.38
CA LEU A 196 1.12 -6.01 9.98
C LEU A 196 1.66 -5.99 8.53
N SER A 197 1.35 -4.97 7.73
CA SER A 197 2.00 -4.75 6.42
C SER A 197 3.52 -4.67 6.52
N TYR A 198 4.06 -4.06 7.59
CA TYR A 198 5.50 -4.00 7.83
C TYR A 198 6.09 -5.39 8.11
N LEU A 199 5.38 -6.21 8.88
CA LEU A 199 5.78 -7.59 9.13
C LEU A 199 5.75 -8.40 7.82
N SER A 200 4.67 -8.29 7.05
CA SER A 200 4.57 -8.92 5.73
C SER A 200 5.72 -8.52 4.81
N PHE A 201 6.06 -7.22 4.73
CA PHE A 201 7.20 -6.74 3.95
C PHE A 201 8.52 -7.40 4.38
N LEU A 202 8.79 -7.49 5.69
CA LEU A 202 10.01 -8.13 6.20
C LEU A 202 10.05 -9.63 5.87
N MET A 203 8.91 -10.32 5.97
CA MET A 203 8.79 -11.73 5.60
C MET A 203 9.03 -11.94 4.10
N VAL A 204 8.42 -11.12 3.26
CA VAL A 204 8.61 -11.19 1.80
C VAL A 204 10.06 -10.84 1.42
N LEU A 205 10.68 -9.83 2.03
CA LEU A 205 12.09 -9.50 1.83
C LEU A 205 13.00 -10.67 2.24
N ALA A 206 12.76 -11.28 3.40
CA ALA A 206 13.52 -12.45 3.85
C ALA A 206 13.33 -13.64 2.88
N HIS A 207 12.11 -13.90 2.43
CA HIS A 207 11.84 -14.90 1.40
C HIS A 207 12.64 -14.62 0.12
N SER A 208 12.62 -13.39 -0.39
CA SER A 208 13.37 -13.00 -1.60
C SER A 208 14.88 -13.14 -1.44
N LEU A 209 15.43 -12.81 -0.27
CA LEU A 209 16.87 -12.90 0.03
C LEU A 209 17.37 -14.34 0.17
N PHE A 210 16.58 -15.22 0.79
CA PHE A 210 17.07 -16.55 1.19
C PHE A 210 16.52 -17.70 0.35
N ALA A 211 15.35 -17.56 -0.26
CA ALA A 211 14.80 -18.57 -1.19
C ALA A 211 15.14 -18.26 -2.66
N GLY A 212 15.40 -16.99 -2.99
CA GLY A 212 15.63 -16.54 -4.36
C GLY A 212 16.99 -16.97 -4.92
N SER A 213 16.96 -17.72 -6.03
CA SER A 213 18.19 -18.15 -6.73
C SER A 213 19.01 -16.99 -7.31
N ASP A 214 18.39 -15.82 -7.52
CA ASP A 214 19.04 -14.63 -8.07
C ASP A 214 19.72 -13.77 -6.99
N THR A 215 19.69 -14.16 -5.71
CA THR A 215 20.21 -13.34 -4.59
C THR A 215 21.72 -13.10 -4.64
N THR A 216 22.47 -13.91 -5.40
CA THR A 216 23.92 -13.72 -5.62
C THR A 216 24.20 -12.64 -6.68
N SER A 217 23.20 -12.23 -7.47
CA SER A 217 23.33 -11.15 -8.43
C SER A 217 23.49 -9.81 -7.73
N LEU A 218 24.53 -9.04 -8.12
CA LEU A 218 24.77 -7.70 -7.61
C LEU A 218 23.54 -6.78 -7.82
N VAL A 219 22.86 -6.91 -8.96
CA VAL A 219 21.65 -6.13 -9.26
C VAL A 219 20.56 -6.40 -8.22
N MET A 220 20.32 -7.68 -7.89
CA MET A 220 19.30 -8.05 -6.91
C MET A 220 19.70 -7.62 -5.49
N GLN A 221 20.97 -7.71 -5.13
CA GLN A 221 21.47 -7.22 -3.83
C GLN A 221 21.25 -5.71 -3.69
N ILE A 222 21.51 -4.93 -4.74
CA ILE A 222 21.21 -3.49 -4.77
C ILE A 222 19.71 -3.24 -4.63
N VAL A 223 18.87 -3.98 -5.36
CA VAL A 223 17.41 -3.87 -5.26
C VAL A 223 16.94 -4.11 -3.82
N TYR A 224 17.41 -5.18 -3.17
CA TYR A 224 17.07 -5.50 -1.78
C TYR A 224 17.57 -4.43 -0.79
N ALA A 225 18.81 -3.98 -0.93
CA ALA A 225 19.37 -2.94 -0.07
C ALA A 225 18.61 -1.61 -0.21
N VAL A 226 18.40 -1.14 -1.45
CA VAL A 226 17.71 0.13 -1.73
C VAL A 226 16.27 0.08 -1.22
N SER A 227 15.55 -1.01 -1.45
CA SER A 227 14.16 -1.16 -0.98
C SER A 227 14.07 -1.20 0.55
N ALA A 228 14.95 -1.96 1.22
CA ALA A 228 15.00 -1.99 2.69
C ALA A 228 15.35 -0.62 3.29
N ILE A 229 16.34 0.07 2.73
CA ILE A 229 16.75 1.41 3.14
C ILE A 229 15.61 2.41 2.91
N ALA A 230 14.96 2.38 1.74
CA ALA A 230 13.88 3.31 1.41
C ALA A 230 12.68 3.14 2.37
N VAL A 231 12.20 1.91 2.56
CA VAL A 231 11.05 1.64 3.45
C VAL A 231 11.39 2.00 4.90
N THR A 232 12.56 1.60 5.40
CA THR A 232 12.99 1.88 6.77
C THR A 232 13.22 3.38 6.98
N GLY A 233 13.96 4.02 6.07
CA GLY A 233 14.28 5.45 6.13
C GLY A 233 13.03 6.32 6.10
N LEU A 234 12.09 6.05 5.18
CA LEU A 234 10.81 6.77 5.13
C LEU A 234 9.97 6.53 6.39
N THR A 235 9.99 5.33 6.95
CA THR A 235 9.27 5.01 8.20
C THR A 235 9.85 5.79 9.38
N VAL A 236 11.17 5.80 9.53
CA VAL A 236 11.87 6.57 10.57
C VAL A 236 11.58 8.06 10.42
N TYR A 237 11.75 8.60 9.21
CA TYR A 237 11.45 10.00 8.90
C TYR A 237 10.03 10.38 9.32
N ARG A 238 9.04 9.55 8.97
CA ARG A 238 7.63 9.77 9.30
C ARG A 238 7.39 9.75 10.82
N VAL A 239 7.97 8.80 11.54
CA VAL A 239 7.83 8.72 13.01
C VAL A 239 8.42 9.96 13.67
N LEU A 240 9.63 10.37 13.27
CA LEU A 240 10.28 11.58 13.78
C LEU A 240 9.46 12.83 13.47
N TYR A 241 8.96 12.98 12.24
CA TYR A 241 8.11 14.09 11.84
C TYR A 241 6.83 14.18 12.68
N ALA A 242 6.17 13.04 12.95
CA ALA A 242 4.98 12.97 13.77
C ALA A 242 5.25 13.36 15.25
N ILE A 243 6.41 13.01 15.80
CA ILE A 243 6.81 13.40 17.16
C ILE A 243 7.03 14.92 17.25
N VAL A 244 7.81 15.49 16.31
CA VAL A 244 8.15 16.93 16.29
C VAL A 244 6.90 17.79 16.10
N THR A 245 6.02 17.43 15.17
CA THR A 245 4.79 18.19 14.89
C THR A 245 3.79 18.15 16.05
N ARG A 246 3.67 17.01 16.75
CA ARG A 246 2.87 16.92 17.98
C ARG A 246 3.43 17.78 19.11
N GLY A 247 4.76 17.84 19.25
CA GLY A 247 5.41 18.71 20.21
C GLY A 247 5.06 20.19 20.00
N ARG A 248 5.13 20.67 18.75
CA ARG A 248 4.76 22.05 18.39
C ARG A 248 3.31 22.41 18.71
N ARG A 249 2.36 21.49 18.47
CA ARG A 249 0.93 21.70 18.77
C ARG A 249 0.58 21.70 20.27
N ARG A 250 1.46 21.18 21.13
CA ARG A 250 1.25 21.20 22.60
C ARG A 250 1.77 22.48 23.24
N VAL A 251 2.71 23.16 22.58
CA VAL A 251 3.36 24.38 23.07
C VAL A 251 2.64 25.65 22.58
N ALA A 252 1.92 25.55 21.45
CA ALA A 252 1.01 26.58 20.95
C ALA A 252 -0.39 26.44 21.58
#